data_AF-A0A1M6MPJ5-F1
#
_entry.id   AF-A0A1M6MPJ5-F1
#
_cell.length_a   1.000
_cell.length_b   1.000
_cell.length_c   1.000
_cell.angle_alpha   90.00
_cell.angle_beta   90.00
_cell.angle_gamma   90.00
#
_symmetry.space_group_name_H-M   'P 1'
#
loop_
_entity.id
_entity.type
_entity.pdbx_description
1 polymer ?
#
loop_
_entity_poly.entity_id
_entity_poly.type
_entity_poly.pdbx_seq_one_letter_code
_entity_poly.pdbx_strand_id
1 'polypeptide(L)'
;MLPTGANLQKIWNGKKTYAVTPHIPGGFVKADALRKYADVAEKYGATLKLTSAQRIMITGLKAEEAEQVWAELEMQPAIGFANCVRSIKICPGIAFCKRGKQDSIKLGLELDKRYHKKEMPSRMKMGVAGCPNSCAEVHVKDVGLLATDAGWNVYVGGSAGSHPRLADLLIEDLTAEEALHIVDIIVRYYQKNADIERVGQFIDRIGLKKFKADVLAEFYKGVSETTEPLVSQSAAGEKIIPVAGGLTEGTLVLGDKITADSVISDIIRVYPQTVPVFRSFGMGCLGCPSSTGEAVQKAAEIHGIKVDEILAALNKVI
;
A
#
# COMPACT_ATOMS: atom_id res chain seq x y z
N MET A 1 -4.36 7.27 23.13
CA MET A 1 -5.11 6.60 22.03
C MET A 1 -4.86 7.38 20.75
N LEU A 2 -4.69 6.73 19.59
CA LEU A 2 -4.58 7.46 18.31
C LEU A 2 -5.97 8.02 17.95
N PRO A 3 -6.07 9.29 17.54
CA PRO A 3 -7.33 9.87 17.09
C PRO A 3 -7.85 9.13 15.85
N THR A 4 -9.15 8.85 15.83
CA THR A 4 -9.79 8.08 14.76
C THR A 4 -9.62 8.77 13.40
N GLY A 5 -9.16 8.01 12.41
CA GLY A 5 -9.00 8.50 11.03
C GLY A 5 -7.87 9.53 10.84
N ALA A 6 -7.01 9.75 11.82
CA ALA A 6 -5.86 10.64 11.70
C ALA A 6 -4.54 9.85 11.82
N ASN A 7 -3.54 10.28 11.05
CA ASN A 7 -2.20 9.70 11.07
C ASN A 7 -1.29 10.55 11.95
N LEU A 8 -0.53 9.91 12.84
CA LEU A 8 0.56 10.56 13.56
C LEU A 8 1.60 11.08 12.55
N GLN A 9 1.97 12.35 12.61
CA GLN A 9 2.96 12.97 11.73
C GLN A 9 4.31 13.11 12.40
N LYS A 10 4.37 13.91 13.47
CA LYS A 10 5.62 14.26 14.14
C LYS A 10 5.40 14.37 15.64
N ILE A 11 6.41 13.93 16.38
CA ILE A 11 6.55 14.19 17.81
C ILE A 11 7.63 15.26 17.98
N TRP A 12 7.30 16.43 18.51
CA TRP A 12 8.26 17.50 18.78
C TRP A 12 8.16 17.92 20.25
N ASN A 13 9.26 17.82 21.00
CA ASN A 13 9.31 18.09 22.45
C ASN A 13 8.17 17.38 23.21
N GLY A 14 7.93 16.09 22.89
CA GLY A 14 6.87 15.28 23.48
C GLY A 14 5.45 15.56 22.96
N LYS A 15 5.23 16.58 22.13
CA LYS A 15 3.92 16.91 21.55
C LYS A 15 3.71 16.19 20.22
N LYS A 16 2.61 15.44 20.13
CA LYS A 16 2.19 14.71 18.92
C LYS A 16 1.37 15.63 18.02
N THR A 17 1.66 15.61 16.72
CA THR A 17 0.89 16.29 15.67
C THR A 17 0.32 15.27 14.70
N TYR A 18 -0.81 15.59 14.10
CA TYR A 18 -1.60 14.67 13.31
C TYR A 18 -1.96 15.26 11.95
N ALA A 19 -2.30 14.37 11.02
CA ALA A 19 -2.89 14.74 9.75
C ALA A 19 -4.08 13.87 9.39
N VAL A 20 -5.07 14.51 8.80
CA VAL A 20 -6.15 13.83 8.09
C VAL A 20 -5.88 13.89 6.59
N THR A 21 -6.27 12.85 5.87
CA THR A 21 -6.19 12.85 4.41
C THR A 21 -7.46 12.26 3.85
N PRO A 22 -8.45 13.11 3.55
CA PRO A 22 -9.70 12.65 2.98
C PRO A 22 -9.50 11.99 1.62
N HIS A 23 -10.42 11.11 1.26
CA HIS A 23 -10.38 10.40 -0.02
C HIS A 23 -10.87 11.32 -1.14
N ILE A 24 -10.08 11.43 -2.20
CA ILE A 24 -10.41 12.18 -3.41
C ILE A 24 -10.22 11.20 -4.58
N PRO A 25 -11.29 10.53 -5.05
CA PRO A 25 -11.20 9.54 -6.13
C PRO A 25 -10.54 10.13 -7.37
N GLY A 26 -9.45 9.51 -7.82
CA GLY A 26 -8.68 9.95 -8.99
C GLY A 26 -8.04 11.35 -8.90
N GLY A 27 -8.17 12.04 -7.76
CA GLY A 27 -7.74 13.43 -7.61
C GLY A 27 -8.62 14.46 -8.32
N PHE A 28 -9.83 14.11 -8.75
CA PHE A 28 -10.77 15.05 -9.33
C PHE A 28 -11.59 15.72 -8.23
N VAL A 29 -11.55 17.05 -8.17
CA VAL A 29 -12.17 17.82 -7.09
C VAL A 29 -12.84 19.07 -7.66
N LYS A 30 -14.03 19.39 -7.14
CA LYS A 30 -14.77 20.61 -7.50
C LYS A 30 -14.30 21.80 -6.66
N ALA A 31 -14.57 23.01 -7.15
CA ALA A 31 -14.10 24.24 -6.51
C ALA A 31 -14.70 24.48 -5.11
N ASP A 32 -15.96 24.13 -4.90
CA ASP A 32 -16.64 24.17 -3.60
C ASP A 32 -15.96 23.27 -2.57
N ALA A 33 -15.65 22.01 -2.94
CA ALA A 33 -14.88 21.11 -2.10
C ALA A 33 -13.49 21.68 -1.79
N LEU A 34 -12.78 22.25 -2.77
CA LEU A 34 -11.47 22.88 -2.51
C LEU A 34 -11.55 24.06 -1.54
N ARG A 35 -12.57 24.93 -1.65
CA ARG A 35 -12.78 26.04 -0.70
C ARG A 35 -12.96 25.49 0.71
N LYS A 36 -13.76 24.44 0.87
CA LYS A 36 -13.99 23.77 2.15
C LYS A 36 -12.69 23.30 2.82
N TYR A 37 -11.75 22.74 2.05
CA TYR A 37 -10.44 22.36 2.59
C TYR A 37 -9.61 23.57 3.00
N ALA A 38 -9.68 24.68 2.25
CA ALA A 38 -8.99 25.91 2.58
C ALA A 38 -9.55 26.54 3.88
N ASP A 39 -10.87 26.62 4.01
CA ASP A 39 -11.56 27.16 5.18
C ASP A 39 -11.21 26.35 6.45
N VAL A 40 -11.26 25.02 6.35
CA VAL A 40 -10.85 24.12 7.43
C VAL A 40 -9.36 24.32 7.75
N ALA A 41 -8.49 24.40 6.76
CA ALA A 41 -7.07 24.61 7.01
C ALA A 41 -6.77 25.93 7.71
N GLU A 42 -7.41 27.03 7.29
CA GLU A 42 -7.28 28.34 7.91
C GLU A 42 -7.75 28.31 9.37
N LYS A 43 -8.93 27.75 9.63
CA LYS A 43 -9.51 27.65 10.97
C LYS A 43 -8.61 26.92 11.97
N TYR A 44 -7.99 25.83 11.56
CA TYR A 44 -7.11 25.03 12.42
C TYR A 44 -5.64 25.43 12.35
N GLY A 45 -5.29 26.50 11.61
CA GLY A 45 -3.89 26.88 11.37
C GLY A 45 -3.07 25.77 10.70
N ALA A 46 -3.74 24.90 9.95
CA ALA A 46 -3.16 23.74 9.30
C ALA A 46 -2.56 24.10 7.94
N THR A 47 -1.60 23.29 7.50
CA THR A 47 -1.04 23.40 6.14
C THR A 47 -1.65 22.32 5.24
N LEU A 48 -2.02 22.71 4.02
CA LEU A 48 -2.48 21.78 2.98
C LEU A 48 -1.28 21.25 2.19
N LYS A 49 -1.15 19.92 2.12
CA LYS A 49 -0.12 19.24 1.33
C LYS A 49 -0.75 18.43 0.19
N LEU A 50 -0.44 18.79 -1.05
CA LEU A 50 -0.70 17.94 -2.20
C LEU A 50 0.20 16.69 -2.15
N THR A 51 -0.41 15.52 -2.32
CA THR A 51 0.28 14.23 -2.23
C THR A 51 0.52 13.62 -3.62
N SER A 52 1.52 12.76 -3.74
CA SER A 52 1.84 12.07 -5.00
C SER A 52 0.73 11.13 -5.52
N ALA A 53 -0.22 10.78 -4.65
CA ALA A 53 -1.42 10.00 -4.95
C ALA A 53 -2.65 10.88 -5.25
N GLN A 54 -2.45 12.15 -5.63
CA GLN A 54 -3.50 13.09 -6.02
C GLN A 54 -4.54 13.37 -4.93
N ARG A 55 -4.10 13.42 -3.67
CA ARG A 55 -4.94 13.82 -2.52
C ARG A 55 -4.42 15.10 -1.88
N ILE A 56 -5.26 15.71 -1.05
CA ILE A 56 -4.92 16.84 -0.19
C ILE A 56 -4.89 16.36 1.26
N MET A 57 -3.76 16.54 1.93
CA MET A 57 -3.56 16.23 3.34
C MET A 57 -3.59 17.52 4.17
N ILE A 58 -4.34 17.51 5.27
CA ILE A 58 -4.44 18.62 6.23
C ILE A 58 -3.52 18.28 7.41
N THR A 59 -2.47 19.07 7.63
CA THR A 59 -1.36 18.73 8.54
C THR A 59 -1.27 19.64 9.75
N GLY A 60 -0.61 19.16 10.81
CA GLY A 60 -0.31 19.97 12.00
C GLY A 60 -1.46 20.05 13.01
N LEU A 61 -2.43 19.14 12.90
CA LEU A 61 -3.59 19.09 13.78
C LEU A 61 -3.21 18.53 15.15
N LYS A 62 -3.94 18.93 16.18
CA LYS A 62 -3.96 18.27 17.49
C LYS A 62 -4.82 16.99 17.44
N ALA A 63 -4.69 16.13 18.44
CA ALA A 63 -5.41 14.87 18.45
C ALA A 63 -6.94 15.07 18.49
N GLU A 64 -7.37 15.98 19.35
CA GLU A 64 -8.76 16.36 19.61
C GLU A 64 -9.44 17.09 18.45
N GLU A 65 -8.67 17.64 17.51
CA GLU A 65 -9.19 18.37 16.35
C GLU A 65 -9.60 17.42 15.20
N ALA A 66 -9.09 16.18 15.19
CA ALA A 66 -9.28 15.27 14.07
C ALA A 66 -10.76 14.98 13.77
N GLU A 67 -11.56 14.72 14.80
CA GLU A 67 -13.00 14.42 14.64
C GLU A 67 -13.79 15.64 14.13
N GLN A 68 -13.46 16.83 14.64
CA GLN A 68 -14.09 18.08 14.22
C GLN A 68 -13.78 18.39 12.75
N VAL A 69 -12.52 18.19 12.33
CA VAL A 69 -12.11 18.36 10.94
C VAL A 69 -12.89 17.42 10.00
N TRP A 70 -13.10 16.15 10.39
CA TRP A 70 -13.91 15.22 9.59
C TRP A 70 -15.37 15.65 9.48
N ALA A 71 -15.97 16.07 10.60
CA ALA A 71 -17.34 16.55 10.65
C ALA A 71 -17.52 17.80 9.77
N GLU A 72 -16.60 18.76 9.86
CA GLU A 72 -16.64 19.99 9.07
C GLU A 72 -16.46 19.71 7.60
N LEU A 73 -15.56 18.80 7.21
CA LEU A 73 -15.43 18.35 5.83
C LEU A 73 -16.68 17.61 5.31
N GLU A 74 -17.59 17.17 6.18
CA GLU A 74 -18.72 16.28 5.87
C GLU A 74 -18.24 15.00 5.18
N MET A 75 -17.09 14.49 5.62
CA MET A 75 -16.46 13.30 5.06
C MET A 75 -16.26 12.27 6.15
N GLN A 76 -16.43 11.00 5.78
CA GLN A 76 -16.17 9.92 6.72
C GLN A 76 -14.66 9.78 6.97
N PRO A 77 -14.23 9.55 8.23
CA PRO A 77 -12.84 9.32 8.54
C PRO A 77 -12.31 8.14 7.73
N ALA A 78 -11.06 8.25 7.26
CA ALA A 78 -10.42 7.22 6.43
C ALA A 78 -9.99 5.99 7.27
N ILE A 79 -10.94 5.36 7.95
CA ILE A 79 -10.76 4.14 8.74
C ILE A 79 -10.54 2.98 7.78
N GLY A 80 -9.62 2.09 8.13
CA GLY A 80 -9.34 0.89 7.34
C GLY A 80 -8.00 0.30 7.70
N PHE A 81 -7.64 -0.76 6.99
CA PHE A 81 -6.39 -1.48 7.23
C PHE A 81 -5.18 -0.61 6.87
N ALA A 82 -4.12 -0.70 7.67
CA ALA A 82 -2.86 -0.04 7.36
C ALA A 82 -2.22 -0.62 6.08
N ASN A 83 -2.29 -1.95 5.93
CA ASN A 83 -1.97 -2.64 4.68
C ASN A 83 -3.25 -2.79 3.86
N CYS A 84 -3.39 -1.93 2.86
CA CYS A 84 -4.54 -1.91 1.96
C CYS A 84 -4.16 -1.31 0.61
N VAL A 85 -5.09 -1.43 -0.33
CA VAL A 85 -5.04 -0.64 -1.57
C VAL A 85 -5.22 0.84 -1.24
N ARG A 86 -4.25 1.65 -1.69
CA ARG A 86 -4.24 3.11 -1.56
C ARG A 86 -5.08 3.74 -2.69
N SER A 87 -5.28 5.06 -2.65
CA SER A 87 -6.00 5.76 -3.72
C SER A 87 -5.40 5.45 -5.10
N ILE A 88 -6.29 5.22 -6.06
CA ILE A 88 -5.91 4.92 -7.44
C ILE A 88 -5.46 6.21 -8.10
N LYS A 89 -4.24 6.25 -8.63
CA LYS A 89 -3.73 7.42 -9.35
C LYS A 89 -4.25 7.39 -10.79
N ILE A 90 -4.90 8.46 -11.24
CA ILE A 90 -5.59 8.51 -12.54
C ILE A 90 -5.15 9.75 -13.30
N CYS A 91 -4.77 9.60 -14.57
CA CYS A 91 -4.49 10.75 -15.42
C CYS A 91 -5.77 11.40 -15.97
N PRO A 92 -5.71 12.61 -16.53
CA PRO A 92 -6.91 13.30 -17.04
C PRO A 92 -7.65 12.59 -18.19
N GLY A 93 -7.07 11.55 -18.81
CA GLY A 93 -7.72 10.71 -19.81
C GLY A 93 -8.17 11.47 -21.06
N ILE A 94 -9.07 10.85 -21.84
CA ILE A 94 -9.67 11.48 -23.04
C ILE A 94 -10.58 12.66 -22.72
N ALA A 95 -11.11 12.73 -21.49
CA ALA A 95 -12.03 13.80 -21.10
C ALA A 95 -11.34 15.17 -21.04
N PHE A 96 -10.06 15.21 -20.66
CA PHE A 96 -9.35 16.47 -20.40
C PHE A 96 -7.93 16.54 -21.00
N CYS A 97 -7.48 15.54 -21.76
CA CYS A 97 -6.15 15.53 -22.36
C CYS A 97 -6.17 15.09 -23.83
N LYS A 98 -5.59 15.92 -24.71
CA LYS A 98 -5.46 15.65 -26.16
C LYS A 98 -4.61 14.41 -26.52
N ARG A 99 -3.86 13.85 -25.56
CA ARG A 99 -3.04 12.65 -25.76
C ARG A 99 -3.76 11.36 -25.36
N GLY A 100 -4.93 11.46 -24.73
CA GLY A 100 -5.69 10.30 -24.27
C GLY A 100 -6.02 9.37 -25.44
N LYS A 101 -5.79 8.08 -25.24
CA LYS A 101 -6.14 6.98 -26.15
C LYS A 101 -7.39 6.24 -25.67
N GLN A 102 -7.48 6.03 -24.36
CA GLN A 102 -8.63 5.39 -23.70
C GLN A 102 -9.08 6.21 -22.47
N ASP A 103 -10.29 5.94 -22.00
CA ASP A 103 -10.86 6.61 -20.83
C ASP A 103 -10.30 6.06 -19.51
N SER A 104 -9.18 6.64 -19.06
CA SER A 104 -8.58 6.31 -17.77
C SER A 104 -9.42 6.73 -16.57
N ILE A 105 -10.30 7.72 -16.72
CA ILE A 105 -11.14 8.19 -15.61
C ILE A 105 -12.17 7.13 -15.31
N LYS A 106 -12.91 6.68 -16.31
CA LYS A 106 -13.91 5.61 -16.15
C LYS A 106 -13.29 4.35 -15.55
N LEU A 107 -12.22 3.83 -16.15
CA LEU A 107 -11.58 2.60 -15.68
C LEU A 107 -10.96 2.75 -14.28
N GLY A 108 -10.29 3.87 -14.01
CA GLY A 108 -9.66 4.09 -12.72
C GLY A 108 -10.66 4.32 -11.58
N LEU A 109 -11.80 4.96 -11.83
CA LEU A 109 -12.86 5.11 -10.83
C LEU A 109 -13.56 3.77 -10.54
N GLU A 110 -13.69 2.88 -11.52
CA GLU A 110 -14.14 1.51 -11.27
C GLU A 110 -13.18 0.73 -10.38
N LEU A 111 -11.86 0.86 -10.59
CA LEU A 111 -10.86 0.29 -9.69
C LEU A 111 -10.95 0.91 -8.29
N ASP A 112 -11.13 2.23 -8.18
CA ASP A 112 -11.22 2.91 -6.88
C ASP A 112 -12.44 2.41 -6.09
N LYS A 113 -13.60 2.30 -6.75
CA LYS A 113 -14.83 1.74 -6.18
C LYS A 113 -14.67 0.29 -5.70
N ARG A 114 -13.95 -0.55 -6.46
CA ARG A 114 -13.76 -1.98 -6.13
C ARG A 114 -12.75 -2.19 -5.01
N TYR A 115 -11.69 -1.39 -4.99
CA TYR A 115 -10.48 -1.75 -4.27
C TYR A 115 -10.04 -0.76 -3.21
N HIS A 116 -10.43 0.51 -3.26
CA HIS A 116 -9.98 1.49 -2.28
C HIS A 116 -10.19 0.95 -0.84
N LYS A 117 -9.13 0.96 -0.03
CA LYS A 117 -9.11 0.45 1.35
C LYS A 117 -9.34 -1.07 1.53
N LYS A 118 -9.41 -1.86 0.46
CA LYS A 118 -9.41 -3.33 0.56
C LYS A 118 -8.13 -3.81 1.24
N GLU A 119 -8.26 -4.67 2.27
CA GLU A 119 -7.13 -5.23 3.01
C GLU A 119 -6.21 -6.02 2.09
N MET A 120 -4.90 -5.82 2.24
CA MET A 120 -3.88 -6.48 1.44
C MET A 120 -2.73 -6.95 2.35
N PRO A 121 -1.92 -7.94 1.92
CA PRO A 121 -0.74 -8.36 2.67
C PRO A 121 0.21 -7.21 3.01
N SER A 122 0.46 -6.29 2.06
CA SER A 122 1.14 -5.01 2.27
C SER A 122 0.38 -3.86 1.60
N ARG A 123 0.88 -2.62 1.72
CA ARG A 123 0.32 -1.48 0.98
C ARG A 123 0.39 -1.75 -0.53
N MET A 124 -0.73 -1.56 -1.22
CA MET A 124 -0.82 -1.75 -2.68
C MET A 124 -1.18 -0.42 -3.34
N LYS A 125 -0.42 -0.01 -4.35
CA LYS A 125 -0.66 1.19 -5.15
C LYS A 125 -1.05 0.78 -6.55
N MET A 126 -2.14 1.36 -7.06
CA MET A 126 -2.56 1.18 -8.44
C MET A 126 -2.50 2.50 -9.21
N GLY A 127 -2.37 2.43 -10.52
CA GLY A 127 -2.45 3.60 -11.38
C GLY A 127 -3.01 3.30 -12.77
N VAL A 128 -3.75 4.24 -13.32
CA VAL A 128 -4.37 4.14 -14.65
C VAL A 128 -3.96 5.34 -15.49
N ALA A 129 -3.27 5.07 -16.59
CA ALA A 129 -2.82 6.08 -17.54
C ALA A 129 -3.48 5.86 -18.90
N GLY A 130 -4.18 6.88 -19.39
CA GLY A 130 -4.89 6.86 -20.66
C GLY A 130 -4.00 7.00 -21.90
N CYS A 131 -2.67 6.97 -21.78
CA CYS A 131 -1.74 6.92 -22.92
C CYS A 131 -0.31 6.54 -22.48
N PRO A 132 0.62 6.23 -23.42
CA PRO A 132 2.01 5.88 -23.12
C PRO A 132 2.82 6.93 -22.33
N ASN A 133 2.35 8.19 -22.24
CA ASN A 133 3.01 9.21 -21.40
C ASN A 133 3.00 8.86 -19.91
N SER A 134 2.09 7.96 -19.49
CA SER A 134 2.10 7.39 -18.14
C SER A 134 2.10 8.43 -17.01
N CYS A 135 1.28 9.48 -17.08
CA CYS A 135 1.21 10.51 -16.02
C CYS A 135 0.77 9.94 -14.65
N ALA A 136 0.14 8.76 -14.64
CA ALA A 136 -0.17 8.01 -13.42
C ALA A 136 1.00 7.15 -12.90
N GLU A 137 2.17 7.19 -13.56
CA GLU A 137 3.40 6.48 -13.22
C GLU A 137 3.22 4.96 -13.13
N VAL A 138 2.53 4.36 -14.11
CA VAL A 138 2.03 2.97 -14.01
C VAL A 138 3.15 1.93 -13.86
N HIS A 139 4.34 2.22 -14.41
CA HIS A 139 5.53 1.36 -14.33
C HIS A 139 6.17 1.29 -12.94
N VAL A 140 5.71 2.07 -11.96
CA VAL A 140 6.17 2.00 -10.56
C VAL A 140 5.03 1.80 -9.57
N LYS A 141 3.90 1.28 -10.07
CA LYS A 141 2.75 0.85 -9.26
C LYS A 141 2.78 -0.67 -9.10
N ASP A 142 2.21 -1.15 -7.99
CA ASP A 142 2.05 -2.58 -7.76
C ASP A 142 1.19 -3.21 -8.86
N VAL A 143 0.18 -2.47 -9.33
CA VAL A 143 -0.61 -2.79 -10.54
C VAL A 143 -0.82 -1.51 -11.36
N GLY A 144 -0.44 -1.54 -12.63
CA GLY A 144 -0.50 -0.41 -13.54
C GLY A 144 -1.29 -0.73 -14.80
N LEU A 145 -2.20 0.14 -15.22
CA LEU A 145 -2.96 0.00 -16.47
C LEU A 145 -2.58 1.14 -17.42
N LEU A 146 -2.02 0.79 -18.57
CA LEU A 146 -1.57 1.71 -19.60
C LEU A 146 -2.42 1.55 -20.85
N ALA A 147 -3.04 2.63 -21.31
CA ALA A 147 -3.80 2.60 -22.55
C ALA A 147 -2.91 2.73 -23.79
N THR A 148 -3.24 1.96 -24.81
CA THR A 148 -2.76 2.05 -26.18
C THR A 148 -3.95 2.31 -27.13
N ASP A 149 -3.68 2.44 -28.42
CA ASP A 149 -4.76 2.48 -29.43
C ASP A 149 -5.47 1.12 -29.56
N ALA A 150 -4.81 0.02 -29.17
CA ALA A 150 -5.34 -1.34 -29.26
C ALA A 150 -6.08 -1.80 -27.99
N GLY A 151 -5.82 -1.20 -26.83
CA GLY A 151 -6.51 -1.54 -25.59
C GLY A 151 -5.74 -1.11 -24.35
N TRP A 152 -5.72 -1.99 -23.34
CA TRP A 152 -5.07 -1.78 -22.06
C TRP A 152 -3.96 -2.81 -21.81
N ASN A 153 -2.76 -2.31 -21.57
CA ASN A 153 -1.63 -3.10 -21.11
C ASN A 153 -1.59 -3.07 -19.58
N VAL A 154 -1.44 -4.25 -18.97
CA VAL A 154 -1.41 -4.42 -17.52
C VAL A 154 0.01 -4.76 -17.08
N TYR A 155 0.49 -3.99 -16.11
CA TYR A 155 1.82 -4.13 -15.50
C TYR A 155 1.68 -4.50 -14.02
N VAL A 156 2.63 -5.25 -13.48
CA VAL A 156 2.60 -5.76 -12.10
C VAL A 156 3.96 -5.65 -11.39
N GLY A 157 3.95 -5.52 -10.08
CA GLY A 157 5.15 -5.61 -9.24
C GLY A 157 5.98 -4.34 -9.13
N GLY A 158 5.56 -3.23 -9.74
CA GLY A 158 6.29 -1.96 -9.66
C GLY A 158 6.26 -1.35 -8.27
N SER A 159 7.32 -0.62 -7.91
CA SER A 159 7.33 0.17 -6.69
C SER A 159 8.27 1.36 -6.77
N ALA A 160 7.81 2.49 -6.25
CA ALA A 160 8.66 3.63 -5.92
C ALA A 160 8.93 3.68 -4.41
N GLY A 161 10.14 4.05 -4.00
CA GLY A 161 10.55 4.14 -2.60
C GLY A 161 12.04 3.87 -2.42
N SER A 162 12.42 3.41 -1.22
CA SER A 162 13.80 3.04 -0.88
C SER A 162 14.37 1.92 -1.75
N HIS A 163 13.51 1.00 -2.19
CA HIS A 163 13.85 -0.10 -3.09
C HIS A 163 13.00 0.03 -4.36
N PRO A 164 13.41 0.88 -5.32
CA PRO A 164 12.66 1.09 -6.56
C PRO A 164 12.68 -0.20 -7.40
N ARG A 165 11.52 -0.54 -7.97
CA ARG A 165 11.35 -1.69 -8.87
C ARG A 165 10.46 -1.27 -10.03
N LEU A 166 10.89 -1.52 -11.26
CA LEU A 166 10.03 -1.35 -12.42
C LEU A 166 8.99 -2.49 -12.47
N ALA A 167 7.78 -2.17 -12.91
CA ALA A 167 6.72 -3.15 -13.09
C ALA A 167 6.99 -3.99 -14.35
N ASP A 168 6.67 -5.27 -14.26
CA ASP A 168 6.74 -6.20 -15.37
C ASP A 168 5.44 -6.14 -16.17
N LEU A 169 5.54 -6.13 -17.50
CA LEU A 169 4.38 -6.27 -18.36
C LEU A 169 3.79 -7.68 -18.18
N LEU A 170 2.50 -7.78 -17.83
CA LEU A 170 1.78 -9.04 -17.64
C LEU A 170 1.06 -9.48 -18.91
N ILE A 171 0.24 -8.60 -19.48
CA ILE A 171 -0.66 -8.86 -20.61
C ILE A 171 -0.99 -7.54 -21.31
N GLU A 172 -1.24 -7.58 -22.61
CA GLU A 172 -1.44 -6.42 -23.48
C GLU A 172 -2.78 -6.45 -24.19
N ASP A 173 -3.17 -5.29 -24.73
CA ASP A 173 -4.28 -5.12 -25.68
C ASP A 173 -5.65 -5.61 -25.17
N LEU A 174 -5.87 -5.46 -23.86
CA LEU A 174 -7.13 -5.85 -23.23
C LEU A 174 -8.24 -4.81 -23.45
N THR A 175 -9.48 -5.27 -23.52
CA THR A 175 -10.66 -4.43 -23.29
C THR A 175 -10.67 -3.91 -21.83
N ALA A 176 -11.49 -2.89 -21.55
CA ALA A 176 -11.60 -2.37 -20.18
C ALA A 176 -12.15 -3.43 -19.20
N GLU A 177 -13.08 -4.26 -19.66
CA GLU A 177 -13.70 -5.35 -18.91
C GLU A 177 -12.67 -6.45 -18.59
N GLU A 178 -11.87 -6.85 -19.57
CA GLU A 178 -10.77 -7.80 -19.38
C GLU A 178 -9.70 -7.25 -18.45
N ALA A 179 -9.36 -5.96 -18.58
CA ALA A 179 -8.40 -5.30 -17.71
C ALA A 179 -8.89 -5.28 -16.24
N LEU A 180 -10.18 -5.06 -15.99
CA LEU A 180 -10.76 -5.21 -14.65
C LEU A 180 -10.69 -6.66 -14.16
N HIS A 181 -10.99 -7.62 -15.04
CA HIS A 181 -11.01 -9.03 -14.71
C HIS A 181 -9.63 -9.56 -14.29
N ILE A 182 -8.57 -9.24 -15.05
CA ILE A 182 -7.21 -9.66 -14.69
C ILE A 182 -6.74 -9.01 -13.37
N VAL A 183 -7.18 -7.78 -13.07
CA VAL A 183 -6.90 -7.15 -11.76
C VAL A 183 -7.61 -7.89 -10.62
N ASP A 184 -8.84 -8.36 -10.83
CA ASP A 184 -9.56 -9.20 -9.85
C ASP A 184 -8.80 -10.51 -9.56
N ILE A 185 -8.13 -11.09 -10.57
CA ILE A 185 -7.27 -12.28 -10.42
C ILE A 185 -5.99 -11.93 -9.67
N ILE A 186 -5.26 -10.89 -10.09
CA ILE A 186 -4.01 -10.46 -9.43
C ILE A 186 -4.24 -10.21 -7.94
N VAL A 187 -5.31 -9.48 -7.60
CA VAL A 187 -5.64 -9.15 -6.21
C VAL A 187 -5.92 -10.41 -5.39
N ARG A 188 -6.74 -11.34 -5.91
CA ARG A 188 -7.04 -12.60 -5.21
C ARG A 188 -5.80 -13.48 -5.07
N TYR A 189 -4.99 -13.60 -6.11
CA TYR A 189 -3.77 -14.40 -6.10
C TYR A 189 -2.76 -13.84 -5.10
N TYR A 190 -2.57 -12.51 -5.07
CA TYR A 190 -1.68 -11.86 -4.10
C TYR A 190 -2.19 -12.03 -2.67
N GLN A 191 -3.49 -11.81 -2.40
CA GLN A 191 -4.06 -12.02 -1.06
C GLN A 191 -3.90 -13.46 -0.56
N LYS A 192 -4.00 -14.45 -1.46
CA LYS A 192 -3.93 -15.86 -1.10
C LYS A 192 -2.51 -16.36 -0.85
N ASN A 193 -1.52 -15.86 -1.60
CA ASN A 193 -0.21 -16.53 -1.70
C ASN A 193 0.97 -15.72 -1.16
N ALA A 194 0.79 -14.42 -0.89
CA ALA A 194 1.87 -13.58 -0.37
C ALA A 194 1.94 -13.55 1.16
N ASP A 195 3.16 -13.41 1.67
CA ASP A 195 3.40 -13.06 3.06
C ASP A 195 3.19 -11.54 3.26
N ILE A 196 3.57 -10.98 4.41
CA ILE A 196 3.52 -9.52 4.65
C ILE A 196 4.65 -8.83 3.86
N GLU A 197 4.49 -8.75 2.55
CA GLU A 197 5.48 -8.24 1.59
C GLU A 197 4.78 -7.51 0.44
N ARG A 198 5.48 -6.66 -0.32
CA ARG A 198 4.92 -5.94 -1.49
C ARG A 198 4.74 -6.86 -2.69
N VAL A 199 3.87 -6.51 -3.64
CA VAL A 199 3.62 -7.32 -4.85
C VAL A 199 4.90 -7.61 -5.62
N GLY A 200 5.80 -6.63 -5.77
CA GLY A 200 7.09 -6.83 -6.41
C GLY A 200 7.98 -7.84 -5.70
N GLN A 201 8.05 -7.76 -4.36
CA GLN A 201 8.84 -8.69 -3.54
C GLN A 201 8.28 -10.11 -3.60
N PHE A 202 6.95 -10.22 -3.56
CA PHE A 202 6.26 -11.48 -3.76
C PHE A 202 6.61 -12.10 -5.13
N ILE A 203 6.56 -11.33 -6.21
CA ILE A 203 6.96 -11.78 -7.55
C ILE A 203 8.43 -12.20 -7.58
N ASP A 204 9.32 -11.42 -6.97
CA ASP A 204 10.75 -11.73 -6.93
C ASP A 204 11.02 -13.02 -6.14
N ARG A 205 10.24 -13.29 -5.08
CA ARG A 205 10.32 -14.51 -4.27
C ARG A 205 9.84 -15.76 -5.02
N ILE A 206 8.71 -15.68 -5.71
CA ILE A 206 8.11 -16.86 -6.37
C ILE A 206 8.55 -17.06 -7.82
N GLY A 207 9.18 -16.05 -8.42
CA GLY A 207 9.52 -16.00 -9.83
C GLY A 207 8.44 -15.37 -10.71
N LEU A 208 8.85 -14.45 -11.58
CA LEU A 208 7.94 -13.80 -12.55
C LEU A 208 7.28 -14.82 -13.49
N LYS A 209 8.00 -15.86 -13.92
CA LYS A 209 7.47 -16.89 -14.82
C LYS A 209 6.29 -17.62 -14.17
N LYS A 210 6.47 -18.11 -12.94
CA LYS A 210 5.38 -18.70 -12.17
C LYS A 210 4.23 -17.75 -11.93
N PHE A 211 4.49 -16.51 -11.50
CA PHE A 211 3.41 -15.53 -11.29
C PHE A 211 2.56 -15.35 -12.56
N LYS A 212 3.22 -15.16 -13.72
CA LYS A 212 2.53 -15.03 -15.01
C LYS A 212 1.76 -16.29 -15.36
N ALA A 213 2.36 -17.47 -15.22
CA ALA A 213 1.72 -18.74 -15.55
C ALA A 213 0.43 -18.95 -14.75
N ASP A 214 0.48 -18.75 -13.42
CA ASP A 214 -0.67 -18.97 -12.55
C ASP A 214 -1.80 -17.95 -12.79
N VAL A 215 -1.45 -16.67 -12.92
CA VAL A 215 -2.44 -15.59 -13.14
C VAL A 215 -3.08 -15.67 -14.53
N LEU A 216 -2.28 -15.94 -15.57
CA LEU A 216 -2.80 -16.04 -16.94
C LEU A 216 -3.57 -17.34 -17.17
N ALA A 217 -3.20 -18.45 -16.51
CA ALA A 217 -3.98 -19.68 -16.55
C ALA A 217 -5.41 -19.44 -16.02
N GLU A 218 -5.57 -18.74 -14.90
CA GLU A 218 -6.90 -18.39 -14.39
C GLU A 218 -7.66 -17.47 -15.36
N PHE A 219 -6.98 -16.47 -15.94
CA PHE A 219 -7.60 -15.52 -16.87
C PHE A 219 -8.13 -16.20 -18.13
N TYR A 220 -7.36 -17.10 -18.73
CA TYR A 220 -7.76 -17.85 -19.92
C TYR A 220 -8.54 -19.14 -19.62
N LYS A 221 -8.84 -19.43 -18.34
CA LYS A 221 -9.47 -20.68 -17.87
C LYS A 221 -8.70 -21.94 -18.32
N GLY A 222 -7.38 -21.85 -18.38
CA GLY A 222 -6.46 -22.95 -18.71
C GLY A 222 -5.74 -23.54 -17.49
N VAL A 223 -4.86 -24.50 -17.72
CA VAL A 223 -3.97 -25.08 -16.69
C VAL A 223 -2.62 -24.38 -16.74
N SER A 224 -2.08 -24.01 -15.57
CA SER A 224 -0.73 -23.45 -15.45
C SER A 224 0.30 -24.57 -15.69
N GLU A 225 1.02 -24.50 -16.81
CA GLU A 225 2.17 -25.38 -17.09
C GLU A 225 3.46 -24.67 -16.65
N THR A 226 3.81 -24.76 -15.37
CA THR A 226 5.12 -24.33 -14.87
C THR A 226 5.82 -25.49 -14.17
N THR A 227 7.11 -25.66 -14.46
CA THR A 227 8.00 -26.57 -13.73
C THR A 227 8.56 -25.91 -12.47
N GLU A 228 8.28 -24.62 -12.24
CA GLU A 228 8.67 -23.95 -11.01
C GLU A 228 7.82 -24.49 -9.85
N PRO A 229 8.44 -24.83 -8.71
CA PRO A 229 7.75 -25.46 -7.58
C PRO A 229 6.56 -24.61 -7.11
N LEU A 230 5.51 -25.28 -6.60
CA LEU A 230 4.36 -24.62 -5.98
C LEU A 230 4.86 -23.66 -4.88
N VAL A 231 4.21 -22.49 -4.77
CA VAL A 231 4.51 -21.57 -3.67
C VAL A 231 4.08 -22.26 -2.37
N SER A 232 5.03 -22.76 -1.59
CA SER A 232 4.77 -22.96 -0.17
C SER A 232 4.66 -21.56 0.45
N GLN A 233 3.57 -21.31 1.15
CA GLN A 233 3.59 -20.22 2.13
C GLN A 233 4.76 -20.51 3.07
N SER A 234 5.50 -19.47 3.47
CA SER A 234 6.55 -19.67 4.45
C SER A 234 5.91 -20.27 5.70
N ALA A 235 6.28 -21.50 6.04
CA ALA A 235 5.86 -22.06 7.33
C ALA A 235 6.47 -21.17 8.41
N ALA A 236 5.75 -20.93 9.51
CA ALA A 236 6.26 -20.12 10.61
C ALA A 236 7.67 -20.59 10.99
N GLY A 237 8.68 -19.73 10.80
CA GLY A 237 10.08 -20.04 11.09
C GLY A 237 10.96 -20.58 9.94
N GLU A 238 10.49 -20.75 8.70
CA GLU A 238 11.38 -21.10 7.57
C GLU A 238 12.24 -19.90 7.09
N LYS A 239 13.46 -20.20 6.63
CA LYS A 239 14.37 -19.21 6.02
C LYS A 239 13.82 -18.74 4.67
N ILE A 240 13.16 -17.59 4.64
CA ILE A 240 13.03 -16.81 3.40
C ILE A 240 14.44 -16.33 3.03
N ILE A 241 14.91 -16.70 1.84
CA ILE A 241 16.21 -16.26 1.32
C ILE A 241 16.13 -14.74 1.10
N PRO A 242 17.01 -13.93 1.71
CA PRO A 242 17.03 -12.50 1.48
C PRO A 242 17.21 -12.21 -0.02
N VAL A 243 16.27 -11.48 -0.60
CA VAL A 243 16.47 -10.90 -1.94
C VAL A 243 17.33 -9.65 -1.76
N ALA A 244 18.31 -9.43 -2.62
CA ALA A 244 19.12 -8.21 -2.57
C ALA A 244 18.21 -6.96 -2.67
N GLY A 245 18.21 -6.11 -1.63
CA GLY A 245 17.27 -4.97 -1.51
C GLY A 245 15.88 -5.32 -0.94
N GLY A 246 15.69 -6.53 -0.42
CA GLY A 246 14.53 -7.01 0.32
C GLY A 246 14.81 -7.20 1.82
N LEU A 247 13.84 -7.80 2.52
CA LEU A 247 13.83 -8.06 3.98
C LEU A 247 15.18 -8.61 4.46
N THR A 248 15.65 -8.10 5.60
CA THR A 248 17.01 -8.18 6.16
C THR A 248 17.67 -9.57 6.17
N GLU A 249 19.01 -9.61 6.26
CA GLU A 249 19.81 -10.85 6.36
C GLU A 249 19.45 -11.74 7.56
N GLY A 250 18.74 -11.17 8.55
CA GLY A 250 17.91 -11.89 9.50
C GLY A 250 18.66 -12.66 10.56
N THR A 251 18.92 -12.04 11.72
CA THR A 251 19.68 -12.67 12.83
C THR A 251 18.80 -13.42 13.85
N LEU A 252 17.49 -13.14 13.89
CA LEU A 252 16.56 -13.78 14.83
C LEU A 252 16.14 -15.18 14.33
N VAL A 253 16.24 -16.20 15.19
CA VAL A 253 15.78 -17.57 14.93
C VAL A 253 14.72 -18.02 15.94
N LEU A 254 14.00 -19.10 15.61
CA LEU A 254 12.96 -19.66 16.47
C LEU A 254 13.55 -20.10 17.82
N GLY A 255 12.94 -19.65 18.92
CA GLY A 255 13.41 -19.86 20.29
C GLY A 255 14.16 -18.66 20.88
N ASP A 256 14.61 -17.73 20.05
CA ASP A 256 15.22 -16.48 20.53
C ASP A 256 14.16 -15.56 21.14
N LYS A 257 14.54 -14.84 22.19
CA LYS A 257 13.72 -13.72 22.70
C LYS A 257 13.79 -12.54 21.75
N ILE A 258 12.68 -11.82 21.65
CA ILE A 258 12.63 -10.56 20.92
C ILE A 258 13.27 -9.47 21.79
N THR A 259 14.27 -8.80 21.22
CA THR A 259 15.04 -7.72 21.86
C THR A 259 14.76 -6.38 21.18
N ALA A 260 15.26 -5.29 21.78
CA ALA A 260 15.16 -3.95 21.24
C ALA A 260 15.79 -3.81 19.82
N ASP A 261 16.84 -4.59 19.55
CA ASP A 261 17.57 -4.61 18.27
C ASP A 261 16.98 -5.58 17.25
N SER A 262 16.02 -6.41 17.66
CA SER A 262 15.35 -7.35 16.75
C SER A 262 14.62 -6.57 15.64
N VAL A 263 14.80 -6.99 14.39
CA VAL A 263 14.20 -6.33 13.24
C VAL A 263 12.76 -6.80 13.06
N ILE A 264 11.83 -5.88 12.79
CA ILE A 264 10.40 -6.17 12.65
C ILE A 264 10.12 -7.27 11.62
N SER A 265 10.82 -7.27 10.48
CA SER A 265 10.64 -8.33 9.47
C SER A 265 10.98 -9.71 9.99
N ASP A 266 12.07 -9.83 10.75
CA ASP A 266 12.53 -11.09 11.29
C ASP A 266 11.56 -11.59 12.36
N ILE A 267 11.05 -10.68 13.21
CA ILE A 267 10.06 -10.99 14.23
C ILE A 267 8.78 -11.52 13.58
N ILE A 268 8.26 -10.87 12.54
CA ILE A 268 7.03 -11.32 11.86
C ILE A 268 7.24 -12.67 11.18
N ARG A 269 8.43 -12.89 10.60
CA ARG A 269 8.80 -14.15 9.95
C ARG A 269 8.85 -15.31 10.96
N VAL A 270 9.56 -15.10 12.08
CA VAL A 270 9.79 -16.15 13.09
C VAL A 270 8.55 -16.35 13.96
N TYR A 271 7.85 -15.26 14.29
CA TYR A 271 6.73 -15.21 15.23
C TYR A 271 5.53 -14.46 14.62
N PRO A 272 4.85 -15.01 13.60
CA PRO A 272 3.74 -14.33 12.91
C PRO A 272 2.58 -13.93 13.84
N GLN A 273 2.40 -14.63 14.96
CA GLN A 273 1.42 -14.29 16.00
C GLN A 273 1.67 -12.96 16.71
N THR A 274 2.83 -12.32 16.49
CA THR A 274 3.15 -10.97 16.99
C THR A 274 2.49 -9.84 16.18
N VAL A 275 1.99 -10.12 14.96
CA VAL A 275 1.38 -9.10 14.09
C VAL A 275 0.22 -8.35 14.75
N PRO A 276 -0.74 -9.01 15.44
CA PRO A 276 -1.78 -8.31 16.19
C PRO A 276 -1.24 -7.43 17.32
N VAL A 277 -0.12 -7.80 17.94
CA VAL A 277 0.53 -7.00 18.99
C VAL A 277 1.08 -5.72 18.38
N PHE A 278 1.87 -5.78 17.31
CA PHE A 278 2.33 -4.56 16.63
C PHE A 278 1.17 -3.64 16.22
N ARG A 279 0.09 -4.21 15.69
CA ARG A 279 -1.10 -3.44 15.29
C ARG A 279 -1.77 -2.74 16.47
N SER A 280 -1.83 -3.35 17.66
CA SER A 280 -2.43 -2.73 18.85
C SER A 280 -1.64 -1.50 19.34
N PHE A 281 -0.34 -1.47 19.06
CA PHE A 281 0.55 -0.32 19.27
C PHE A 281 0.50 0.71 18.13
N GLY A 282 -0.39 0.55 17.14
CA GLY A 282 -0.50 1.45 15.99
C GLY A 282 0.55 1.22 14.90
N MET A 283 1.32 0.14 14.98
CA MET A 283 2.31 -0.27 13.97
C MET A 283 1.63 -1.22 12.96
N GLY A 284 0.79 -0.66 12.09
CA GLY A 284 0.03 -1.47 11.14
C GLY A 284 0.70 -1.69 9.77
N CYS A 285 1.69 -0.85 9.41
CA CYS A 285 2.31 -0.85 8.06
C CYS A 285 3.49 -1.83 7.95
N LEU A 286 3.32 -3.05 8.47
CA LEU A 286 4.44 -3.97 8.72
C LEU A 286 5.16 -4.47 7.46
N GLY A 287 4.50 -4.42 6.29
CA GLY A 287 5.11 -4.76 4.99
C GLY A 287 5.69 -3.55 4.24
N CYS A 288 5.76 -2.38 4.89
CA CYS A 288 6.33 -1.17 4.32
C CYS A 288 7.86 -1.22 4.39
N PRO A 289 8.60 -0.82 3.33
CA PRO A 289 10.06 -0.76 3.35
C PRO A 289 10.68 -0.06 4.57
N SER A 290 10.01 0.97 5.10
CA SER A 290 10.46 1.67 6.31
C SER A 290 10.32 0.85 7.58
N SER A 291 9.27 0.03 7.69
CA SER A 291 9.02 -0.81 8.86
C SER A 291 9.84 -2.10 8.80
N THR A 292 10.03 -2.64 7.60
CA THR A 292 10.64 -3.96 7.41
C THR A 292 12.12 -4.01 7.77
N GLY A 293 12.84 -2.89 7.67
CA GLY A 293 14.26 -2.81 8.08
C GLY A 293 14.47 -2.19 9.45
N GLU A 294 13.40 -1.99 10.23
CA GLU A 294 13.45 -1.20 11.46
C GLU A 294 13.55 -2.11 12.70
N ALA A 295 14.42 -1.74 13.63
CA ALA A 295 14.52 -2.37 14.94
C ALA A 295 13.34 -1.96 15.85
N VAL A 296 12.93 -2.83 16.77
CA VAL A 296 11.82 -2.55 17.72
C VAL A 296 12.04 -1.26 18.49
N GLN A 297 13.28 -0.98 18.92
CA GLN A 297 13.64 0.28 19.59
C GLN A 297 13.24 1.49 18.74
N LYS A 298 13.61 1.47 17.46
CA LYS A 298 13.39 2.61 16.58
C LYS A 298 11.91 2.81 16.27
N ALA A 299 11.19 1.72 16.06
CA ALA A 299 9.75 1.75 15.88
C ALA A 299 9.03 2.32 17.12
N ALA A 300 9.44 1.91 18.32
CA ALA A 300 8.90 2.43 19.58
C ALA A 300 9.10 3.95 19.68
N GLU A 301 10.30 4.46 19.35
CA GLU A 301 10.58 5.91 19.33
C GLU A 301 9.67 6.68 18.37
N ILE A 302 9.53 6.20 17.12
CA ILE A 302 8.72 6.86 16.08
C ILE A 302 7.26 6.96 16.50
N HIS A 303 6.75 5.93 17.17
CA HIS A 303 5.37 5.87 17.63
C HIS A 303 5.17 6.51 19.02
N GLY A 304 6.27 6.89 19.69
CA GLY A 304 6.25 7.45 21.04
C GLY A 304 5.70 6.46 22.06
N ILE A 305 6.22 5.24 22.02
CA ILE A 305 5.91 4.10 22.89
C ILE A 305 7.18 3.76 23.67
N LYS A 306 7.04 3.33 24.93
CA LYS A 306 8.18 2.81 25.68
C LYS A 306 8.55 1.43 25.15
N VAL A 307 9.83 1.25 24.79
CA VAL A 307 10.30 -0.02 24.20
C VAL A 307 9.99 -1.22 25.11
N ASP A 308 10.09 -1.06 26.43
CA ASP A 308 9.81 -2.14 27.39
C ASP A 308 8.36 -2.63 27.34
N GLU A 309 7.40 -1.73 27.09
CA GLU A 309 5.97 -2.07 27.00
C GLU A 309 5.69 -2.95 25.79
N ILE A 310 6.26 -2.60 24.63
CA ILE A 310 6.09 -3.39 23.41
C ILE A 310 6.89 -4.70 23.48
N LEU A 311 8.10 -4.70 24.03
CA LEU A 311 8.89 -5.93 24.20
C LEU A 311 8.21 -6.93 25.14
N ALA A 312 7.64 -6.45 26.25
CA ALA A 312 6.87 -7.30 27.16
C ALA A 312 5.65 -7.93 26.48
N ALA A 313 4.93 -7.14 25.66
CA ALA A 313 3.77 -7.62 24.92
C ALA A 313 4.15 -8.62 23.82
N LEU A 314 5.23 -8.35 23.08
CA LEU A 314 5.73 -9.23 22.02
C LEU A 314 6.22 -10.57 22.60
N ASN A 315 7.06 -10.54 23.63
CA ASN A 315 7.61 -11.76 24.24
C ASN A 315 6.57 -12.58 25.01
N LYS A 316 5.37 -12.03 25.28
CA LYS A 316 4.27 -12.76 25.92
C LYS A 316 3.57 -13.74 24.97
N VAL A 317 3.67 -13.51 23.66
CA VAL A 317 2.98 -14.30 22.62
C VAL A 317 3.92 -15.23 21.84
N ILE A 318 5.21 -15.25 22.19
CA ILE A 318 6.20 -16.18 21.62
C ILE A 318 6.42 -17.38 22.53
#